data_AF-A0A367M6R6-F1
#
_entry.id   AF-A0A367M6R6-F1
#
_cell.length_a   1.000
_cell.length_b   1.000
_cell.length_c   1.000
_cell.angle_alpha   90.00
_cell.angle_beta   90.00
_cell.angle_gamma   90.00
#
_symmetry.space_group_name_H-M   'P 1'
#
loop_
_entity.id
_entity.type
_entity.pdbx_description
1 polymer ?
#
loop_
_entity_poly.entity_id
_entity_poly.type
_entity_poly.pdbx_seq_one_letter_code
_entity_poly.pdbx_strand_id
1 'polypeptide(L)'
;MKGDKIGTSQAVEPYERTLSRLIERYRQENGLEKEQPLTTEDVMVLQQQYLLSVLGTALAEKHSWSLGEIVAIDFALIRRYSWTPQQVQALSPAQKWLAICDELEPLHVPEEARRVWRDERQVRGPVPIDSREDDLEVWREALAQ
;
A
#
# COMPACT_ATOMS: atom_id res chain seq x y z
N MET A 1 -15.41 16.07 33.55
CA MET A 1 -14.28 15.55 32.73
C MET A 1 -14.58 15.88 31.29
N LYS A 2 -13.73 16.72 30.68
CA LYS A 2 -13.87 17.12 29.27
C LYS A 2 -13.56 15.89 28.41
N GLY A 3 -14.46 15.57 27.49
CA GLY A 3 -14.23 14.56 26.47
C GLY A 3 -13.07 15.03 25.60
N ASP A 4 -11.99 14.25 25.61
CA ASP A 4 -10.95 14.36 24.61
C ASP A 4 -11.60 14.03 23.26
N LYS A 5 -11.84 15.09 22.49
CA LYS A 5 -11.93 14.97 21.04
C LYS A 5 -10.56 14.44 20.62
N ILE A 6 -10.47 13.14 20.37
CA ILE A 6 -9.35 12.52 19.68
C ILE A 6 -9.25 13.26 18.36
N GLY A 7 -8.31 14.21 18.30
CA GLY A 7 -7.98 14.87 17.05
C GLY A 7 -7.48 13.78 16.12
N THR A 8 -8.26 13.44 15.11
CA THR A 8 -7.74 12.84 13.89
C THR A 8 -6.62 13.76 13.44
N SER A 9 -5.37 13.31 13.61
CA SER A 9 -4.21 14.07 13.21
C SER A 9 -4.34 14.34 11.71
N GLN A 10 -4.25 15.59 11.26
CA GLN A 10 -4.27 15.92 9.82
C GLN A 10 -3.26 15.08 9.01
N ALA A 11 -2.23 14.53 9.67
CA ALA A 11 -1.23 13.65 9.09
C ALA A 11 -1.75 12.25 8.68
N VAL A 12 -2.86 11.74 9.23
CA VAL A 12 -3.41 10.41 8.85
C VAL A 12 -4.38 10.46 7.68
N GLU A 13 -5.05 11.59 7.44
CA GLU A 13 -6.08 11.73 6.41
C GLU A 13 -5.65 11.28 4.99
N PRO A 14 -4.41 11.57 4.52
CA PRO A 14 -3.98 11.10 3.20
C PRO A 14 -3.92 9.57 3.12
N TYR A 15 -3.49 8.92 4.21
CA TYR A 15 -3.37 7.47 4.30
C TYR A 15 -4.73 6.78 4.43
N GLU A 16 -5.66 7.36 5.19
CA GLU A 16 -7.05 6.88 5.29
C GLU A 16 -7.75 6.94 3.93
N ARG A 17 -7.56 8.05 3.19
CA ARG A 17 -8.11 8.22 1.84
C ARG A 17 -7.49 7.24 0.85
N THR A 18 -6.21 6.93 1.00
CA THR A 18 -5.51 5.94 0.16
C THR A 18 -6.07 4.54 0.43
N LEU A 19 -6.12 4.12 1.70
CA LEU A 19 -6.63 2.81 2.08
C LEU A 19 -8.11 2.63 1.71
N SER A 20 -8.94 3.64 1.95
CA SER A 20 -10.37 3.58 1.62
C SER A 20 -10.62 3.40 0.12
N ARG A 21 -9.92 4.16 -0.73
CA ARG A 21 -10.01 4.02 -2.20
C ARG A 21 -9.53 2.64 -2.66
N LEU A 22 -8.48 2.13 -2.03
CA LEU A 22 -7.90 0.84 -2.35
C LEU A 22 -8.87 -0.30 -2.05
N ILE A 23 -9.48 -0.30 -0.86
CA ILE A 23 -10.52 -1.28 -0.47
C ILE A 23 -11.73 -1.19 -1.40
N GLU A 24 -12.24 0.01 -1.67
CA GLU A 24 -13.40 0.20 -2.55
C GLU A 24 -13.13 -0.34 -3.95
N ARG A 25 -11.98 0.02 -4.53
CA ARG A 25 -11.56 -0.45 -5.85
C ARG A 25 -11.40 -1.97 -5.89
N TYR A 26 -10.73 -2.54 -4.89
CA TYR A 26 -10.53 -4.00 -4.81
C TYR A 26 -11.86 -4.74 -4.76
N ARG A 27 -12.82 -4.25 -3.95
CA ARG A 27 -14.16 -4.85 -3.88
C ARG A 27 -14.88 -4.78 -5.23
N GLN A 28 -14.82 -3.65 -5.92
CA GLN A 28 -15.43 -3.49 -7.24
C GLN A 28 -14.81 -4.43 -8.28
N GLU A 29 -13.48 -4.53 -8.33
CA GLU A 29 -12.76 -5.37 -9.28
C GLU A 29 -13.01 -6.87 -9.05
N ASN A 30 -13.26 -7.27 -7.80
CA ASN A 30 -13.52 -8.67 -7.41
C ASN A 30 -15.01 -9.00 -7.21
N GLY A 31 -15.92 -8.06 -7.50
CA GLY A 31 -17.38 -8.27 -7.38
C GLY A 31 -17.85 -8.51 -5.94
N LEU A 32 -17.14 -7.97 -4.94
CA LEU A 32 -17.45 -8.14 -3.53
C LEU A 32 -18.51 -7.14 -3.08
N GLU A 33 -19.46 -7.59 -2.26
CA GLU A 33 -20.42 -6.68 -1.63
C GLU A 33 -19.72 -5.78 -0.59
N LYS A 34 -20.32 -4.63 -0.28
CA LYS A 34 -19.73 -3.62 0.61
C LYS A 34 -19.35 -4.18 2.00
N GLU A 35 -20.21 -5.03 2.56
CA GLU A 35 -20.05 -5.60 3.90
C GLU A 35 -19.52 -7.04 3.86
N GLN A 36 -19.20 -7.57 2.68
CA GLN A 36 -18.63 -8.91 2.56
C GLN A 36 -17.28 -8.96 3.29
N PRO A 37 -17.05 -9.93 4.19
CA PRO A 37 -15.75 -10.10 4.82
C PRO A 37 -14.67 -10.36 3.77
N LEU A 38 -13.53 -9.67 3.91
CA LEU A 38 -12.34 -9.95 3.11
C LEU A 38 -11.68 -11.22 3.64
N THR A 39 -11.24 -12.09 2.74
CA THR A 39 -10.44 -13.27 3.09
C THR A 39 -9.03 -12.87 3.49
N THR A 40 -8.28 -13.78 4.10
CA THR A 40 -6.87 -13.55 4.42
C THR A 40 -6.05 -13.18 3.18
N GLU A 41 -6.30 -13.85 2.04
CA GLU A 41 -5.62 -13.57 0.77
C GLU A 41 -5.95 -12.17 0.24
N ASP A 42 -7.24 -11.78 0.29
CA ASP A 42 -7.66 -10.42 -0.08
C ASP A 42 -6.92 -9.37 0.73
N VAL A 43 -6.84 -9.56 2.05
CA VAL A 43 -6.16 -8.63 2.95
C VAL A 43 -4.66 -8.57 2.66
N MET A 44 -4.01 -9.69 2.36
CA MET A 44 -2.59 -9.68 1.97
C MET A 44 -2.34 -8.88 0.69
N VAL A 45 -3.20 -9.04 -0.33
CA VAL A 45 -3.10 -8.27 -1.58
C VAL A 45 -3.30 -6.78 -1.30
N LEU A 46 -4.33 -6.42 -0.52
CA LEU A 46 -4.59 -5.04 -0.12
C LEU A 46 -3.42 -4.44 0.67
N GLN A 47 -2.78 -5.22 1.54
CA GLN A 47 -1.63 -4.80 2.34
C GLN A 47 -0.44 -4.45 1.45
N GLN A 48 -0.14 -5.31 0.48
CA GLN A 48 0.92 -5.06 -0.49
C GLN A 48 0.65 -3.81 -1.32
N GLN A 49 -0.57 -3.67 -1.86
CA GLN A 49 -0.92 -2.50 -2.67
C GLN A 49 -0.90 -1.20 -1.85
N TYR A 50 -1.31 -1.26 -0.57
CA TYR A 50 -1.26 -0.13 0.34
C TYR A 50 0.19 0.29 0.62
N LEU A 51 1.07 -0.66 0.99
CA LEU A 51 2.49 -0.38 1.22
C LEU A 51 3.16 0.20 -0.03
N LEU A 52 2.91 -0.37 -1.22
CA LEU A 52 3.42 0.21 -2.47
C LEU A 52 2.88 1.60 -2.75
N SER A 53 1.64 1.90 -2.37
CA SER A 53 1.08 3.24 -2.55
C SER A 53 1.78 4.24 -1.62
N VAL A 54 2.00 3.88 -0.36
CA VAL A 54 2.74 4.72 0.60
C VAL A 54 4.17 4.97 0.09
N LEU A 55 4.88 3.89 -0.30
CA LEU A 55 6.24 3.98 -0.82
C LEU A 55 6.31 4.72 -2.16
N GLY A 56 5.30 4.58 -3.02
CA GLY A 56 5.21 5.28 -4.29
C GLY A 56 5.08 6.80 -4.12
N THR A 57 4.33 7.24 -3.11
CA THR A 57 4.28 8.67 -2.74
C THR A 57 5.65 9.16 -2.26
N ALA A 58 6.31 8.43 -1.36
CA ALA A 58 7.66 8.78 -0.90
C ALA A 58 8.70 8.77 -2.05
N LEU A 59 8.57 7.84 -3.00
CA LEU A 59 9.41 7.77 -4.19
C LEU A 59 9.19 8.99 -5.09
N ALA A 60 7.93 9.36 -5.33
CA ALA A 60 7.61 10.55 -6.11
C ALA A 60 8.17 11.82 -5.48
N GLU A 61 8.08 11.98 -4.16
CA GLU A 61 8.67 13.10 -3.43
C GLU A 61 10.20 13.14 -3.62
N LYS A 62 10.88 12.00 -3.41
CA LYS A 62 12.34 11.87 -3.61
C LYS A 62 12.77 12.31 -5.01
N HIS A 63 11.96 12.03 -6.03
CA HIS A 63 12.26 12.37 -7.43
C HIS A 63 11.55 13.63 -7.94
N SER A 64 10.83 14.37 -7.08
CA SER A 64 10.02 15.54 -7.45
C SER A 64 9.04 15.29 -8.60
N TRP A 65 8.42 14.11 -8.63
CA TRP A 65 7.38 13.78 -9.60
C TRP A 65 6.03 14.33 -9.15
N SER A 66 5.21 14.77 -10.10
CA SER A 66 3.80 15.16 -9.86
C SER A 66 2.85 13.97 -9.78
N LEU A 67 3.38 12.79 -9.44
CA LEU A 67 2.67 11.52 -9.32
C LEU A 67 2.69 11.09 -7.85
N GLY A 68 1.96 10.06 -7.49
CA GLY A 68 2.00 9.46 -6.16
C GLY A 68 1.42 8.07 -6.18
N GLU A 69 1.36 7.43 -5.02
CA GLU A 69 0.76 6.10 -4.86
C GLU A 69 1.34 5.08 -5.85
N ILE A 70 0.55 4.05 -6.19
CA ILE A 70 0.95 3.00 -7.14
C ILE A 70 1.33 3.54 -8.52
N VAL A 71 0.84 4.72 -8.92
CA VAL A 71 1.15 5.32 -10.23
C VAL A 71 2.62 5.73 -10.31
N ALA A 72 3.21 6.20 -9.21
CA ALA A 72 4.63 6.52 -9.15
C ALA A 72 5.50 5.26 -9.28
N ILE A 73 5.06 4.14 -8.70
CA ILE A 73 5.70 2.82 -8.85
C ILE A 73 5.66 2.39 -10.32
N ASP A 74 4.47 2.45 -10.93
CA ASP A 74 4.29 2.07 -12.33
C ASP A 74 5.17 2.93 -13.26
N PHE A 75 5.23 4.24 -13.01
CA PHE A 75 6.10 5.15 -13.75
C PHE A 75 7.59 4.83 -13.57
N ALA A 76 8.04 4.52 -12.36
CA ALA A 76 9.42 4.11 -12.10
C ALA A 76 9.79 2.83 -12.88
N LEU A 77 8.90 1.83 -12.88
CA LEU A 77 9.07 0.59 -13.64
C LEU A 77 9.16 0.83 -15.15
N ILE A 78 8.25 1.65 -15.70
CA ILE A 78 8.28 2.02 -17.12
C ILE A 78 9.59 2.73 -17.45
N ARG A 79 10.05 3.67 -16.62
CA ARG A 79 11.30 4.40 -16.85
C ARG A 79 12.54 3.52 -16.77
N ARG A 80 12.57 2.58 -15.82
CA ARG A 80 13.73 1.71 -15.59
C ARG A 80 13.86 0.62 -16.63
N TYR A 81 12.75 -0.01 -17.01
CA TYR A 81 12.74 -1.21 -17.85
C TYR A 81 12.20 -0.98 -19.27
N SER A 82 11.69 0.21 -19.58
CA SER A 82 11.01 0.50 -20.84
C SER A 82 9.83 -0.43 -21.14
N TRP A 83 9.23 -1.01 -20.11
CA TRP A 83 8.02 -1.82 -20.23
C TRP A 83 6.82 -0.97 -20.60
N THR A 84 5.88 -1.56 -21.33
CA THR A 84 4.63 -0.89 -21.66
C THR A 84 3.74 -0.75 -20.41
N PRO A 85 2.82 0.23 -20.37
CA PRO A 85 1.86 0.34 -19.27
C PRO A 85 1.10 -0.97 -19.02
N GLN A 86 0.74 -1.70 -20.07
CA GLN A 86 0.04 -2.98 -19.95
C GLN A 86 0.90 -4.06 -19.29
N GLN A 87 2.19 -4.13 -19.63
CA GLN A 87 3.11 -5.07 -18.99
C GLN A 87 3.27 -4.78 -17.50
N VAL A 88 3.39 -3.51 -17.12
CA VAL A 88 3.51 -3.10 -15.72
C VAL A 88 2.22 -3.35 -14.94
N GLN A 89 1.06 -3.08 -15.55
CA GLN A 89 -0.25 -3.34 -14.93
C GLN A 89 -0.53 -4.83 -14.71
N ALA A 90 0.09 -5.72 -15.50
CA ALA A 90 -0.05 -7.17 -15.34
C ALA A 90 0.78 -7.73 -14.17
N LEU A 91 1.72 -6.97 -13.61
CA LEU A 91 2.51 -7.41 -12.47
C LEU A 91 1.69 -7.39 -11.18
N SER A 92 1.84 -8.44 -10.37
CA SER A 92 1.34 -8.43 -9.00
C SER A 92 2.07 -7.38 -8.15
N PRO A 93 1.48 -6.92 -7.04
CA PRO A 93 2.16 -5.99 -6.13
C PRO A 93 3.54 -6.49 -5.69
N ALA A 94 3.66 -7.76 -5.28
CA ALA A 94 4.96 -8.34 -4.91
C ALA A 94 5.98 -8.32 -6.06
N GLN A 95 5.54 -8.58 -7.30
CA GLN A 95 6.41 -8.49 -8.47
C GLN A 95 6.89 -7.06 -8.74
N LYS A 96 6.01 -6.06 -8.56
CA LYS A 96 6.39 -4.64 -8.67
C LYS A 96 7.41 -4.27 -7.62
N TRP A 97 7.20 -4.68 -6.37
CA TRP A 97 8.15 -4.44 -5.29
C TRP A 97 9.51 -5.07 -5.62
N LEU A 98 9.54 -6.36 -6.00
CA LEU A 98 10.78 -7.08 -6.32
C LEU A 98 11.57 -6.41 -7.46
N ALA A 99 10.88 -5.86 -8.45
CA ALA A 99 11.52 -5.24 -9.62
C ALA A 99 12.25 -3.92 -9.30
N ILE A 100 11.92 -3.24 -8.19
CA ILE A 100 12.54 -1.96 -7.79
C ILE A 100 12.84 -1.88 -6.29
N CYS A 101 13.02 -3.02 -5.62
CA CYS A 101 13.18 -3.05 -4.17
C CYS A 101 14.39 -2.23 -3.71
N ASP A 102 15.46 -2.19 -4.50
CA ASP A 102 16.64 -1.35 -4.29
C ASP A 102 16.34 0.16 -4.23
N GLU A 103 15.36 0.64 -4.99
CA GLU A 103 14.93 2.04 -4.96
C GLU A 103 13.99 2.34 -3.79
N LEU A 104 13.20 1.34 -3.36
CA LEU A 104 12.20 1.44 -2.31
C LEU A 104 12.77 1.20 -0.90
N GLU A 105 13.78 0.35 -0.76
CA GLU A 105 14.46 0.04 0.52
C GLU A 105 14.92 1.27 1.33
N PRO A 106 15.50 2.32 0.73
CA PRO A 106 15.90 3.50 1.50
C PRO A 106 14.70 4.36 1.94
N LEU A 107 13.50 4.11 1.43
CA LEU A 107 12.29 4.85 1.80
C LEU A 107 11.71 4.31 3.11
N HIS A 108 10.87 5.13 3.73
CA HIS A 108 10.24 4.83 5.02
C HIS A 108 8.71 4.82 4.87
N VAL A 109 8.06 3.83 5.46
CA VAL A 109 6.61 3.80 5.67
C VAL A 109 6.31 4.57 6.96
N PRO A 110 5.66 5.75 6.89
CA PRO A 110 5.43 6.59 8.07
C PRO A 110 4.55 5.92 9.10
N GLU A 111 4.76 6.23 10.38
CA GLU A 111 4.00 5.66 11.51
C GLU A 111 2.49 5.93 11.38
N GLU A 112 2.11 7.07 10.80
CA GLU A 112 0.73 7.41 10.51
C GLU A 112 0.08 6.42 9.54
N ALA A 113 0.82 5.99 8.50
CA ALA A 113 0.33 5.01 7.55
C ALA A 113 0.16 3.63 8.23
N ARG A 114 1.13 3.24 9.06
CA ARG A 114 1.08 1.99 9.85
C ARG A 114 -0.13 1.97 10.78
N ARG A 115 -0.38 3.09 11.45
CA ARG A 115 -1.53 3.26 12.33
C ARG A 115 -2.85 3.13 11.56
N VAL A 116 -2.97 3.76 10.40
CA VAL A 116 -4.19 3.68 9.57
C VAL A 116 -4.50 2.23 9.19
N TRP A 117 -3.50 1.45 8.77
CA TRP A 117 -3.71 0.04 8.48
C TRP A 117 -4.17 -0.76 9.72
N ARG A 118 -3.49 -0.57 10.87
CA ARG A 118 -3.84 -1.29 12.12
C ARG A 118 -5.25 -0.99 12.61
N ASP A 119 -5.65 0.27 12.50
CA ASP A 119 -6.93 0.74 13.02
C ASP A 119 -8.11 0.38 12.09
N GLU A 120 -7.83 0.08 10.80
CA GLU A 120 -8.86 -0.33 9.83
C GLU A 120 -9.33 -1.77 10.09
N ARG A 121 -10.55 -1.88 10.60
CA ARG A 121 -11.15 -3.15 11.02
C ARG A 121 -11.41 -4.10 9.87
N GLN A 122 -11.64 -3.58 8.66
CA GLN A 122 -11.92 -4.39 7.48
C GLN A 122 -10.70 -5.17 6.98
N VAL A 123 -9.48 -4.71 7.30
CA VAL A 123 -8.23 -5.24 6.75
C VAL A 123 -7.27 -5.76 7.83
N ARG A 124 -7.83 -6.34 8.90
CA ARG A 124 -7.02 -7.06 9.90
C ARG A 124 -6.39 -8.30 9.26
N GLY A 125 -5.16 -8.14 8.78
CA GLY A 125 -4.39 -9.16 8.09
C GLY A 125 -3.62 -10.09 9.02
N PRO A 126 -3.03 -11.15 8.46
CA PRO A 126 -2.21 -12.10 9.19
C PRO A 126 -0.86 -11.50 9.61
N VAL A 127 -0.30 -10.60 8.80
CA VAL A 127 0.98 -9.94 9.05
C VAL A 127 0.72 -8.55 9.64
N PRO A 128 1.23 -8.25 10.86
CA PRO A 128 1.18 -6.88 11.40
C PRO A 128 1.99 -5.92 10.51
N ILE A 129 1.86 -4.59 10.68
CA ILE A 129 2.79 -3.62 10.07
C ILE A 129 3.28 -2.61 11.10
N ASP A 130 3.75 -3.12 12.22
CA ASP A 130 4.21 -2.31 13.35
C ASP A 130 5.64 -1.79 13.15
N SER A 131 6.41 -2.45 12.29
CA SER A 131 7.84 -2.18 12.11
C SER A 131 8.30 -2.36 10.67
N ARG A 132 9.53 -1.91 10.39
CA ARG A 132 10.19 -2.17 9.10
C ARG A 132 10.39 -3.66 8.83
N GLU A 133 10.62 -4.46 9.87
CA GLU A 133 10.74 -5.91 9.73
C GLU A 133 9.44 -6.51 9.23
N ASP A 134 8.31 -6.06 9.78
CA ASP A 134 6.99 -6.51 9.34
C ASP A 134 6.67 -6.10 7.89
N ASP A 135 7.05 -4.89 7.48
CA ASP A 135 6.88 -4.46 6.08
C ASP A 135 7.61 -5.39 5.11
N LEU A 136 8.79 -5.87 5.48
CA LEU A 136 9.59 -6.80 4.69
C LEU A 136 8.98 -8.20 4.69
N GLU A 137 8.39 -8.61 5.82
CA GLU A 137 7.72 -9.89 5.96
C GLU A 137 6.56 -10.04 4.96
N VAL A 138 5.78 -8.97 4.75
CA VAL A 138 4.69 -8.95 3.75
C VAL A 138 5.18 -9.39 2.38
N TRP A 139 6.37 -8.95 1.95
CA TRP A 139 6.94 -9.32 0.65
C TRP A 139 7.50 -10.73 0.66
N ARG A 140 8.09 -11.17 1.78
CA ARG A 140 8.61 -12.53 1.93
C ARG A 140 7.50 -13.57 1.80
N GLU A 141 6.38 -13.37 2.49
CA GLU A 141 5.24 -14.28 2.40
C GLU A 141 4.64 -14.30 0.99
N ALA A 142 4.51 -13.13 0.36
CA ALA A 142 3.94 -13.02 -0.98
C ALA A 142 4.76 -13.71 -2.08
N LEU A 143 6.08 -13.77 -1.91
CA LEU A 143 7.00 -14.41 -2.87
C LEU A 143 7.26 -15.89 -2.56
N ALA A 144 6.77 -16.41 -1.44
CA ALA A 144 6.90 -17.81 -1.04
C ALA A 144 5.74 -18.70 -1.51
N GLN A 145 4.68 -18.09 -2.06
CA GLN A 145 3.48 -18.76 -2.59
C GLN A 145 3.62 -19.04 -4.09
#